data_AF-A0A968MJA9-F1
#
_entry.id   AF-A0A968MJA9-F1
#
_cell.length_a   1.000
_cell.length_b   1.000
_cell.length_c   1.000
_cell.angle_alpha   90.00
_cell.angle_beta   90.00
_cell.angle_gamma   90.00
#
_symmetry.space_group_name_H-M   'P 1'
#
loop_
_entity.id
_entity.type
_entity.pdbx_description
1 polymer ?
#
loop_
_entity_poly.entity_id
_entity_poly.type
_entity_poly.pdbx_seq_one_letter_code
_entity_poly.pdbx_strand_id
1 'polypeptide(L)'
;MRSGMLVMVVYSVVVTLVYEAFFQTGKINNTAHSILGLVLGLLLVFRTNTAYDRWWEGRKLLGLFVTNARALAIKANAMIDKPEERQAVARLITAYGFAVKNHLRNINDIAYYPLLTDSERNSLAKAKHIPNAIVGLLYARLYRLHKEEGTGTGILSA
;
A
#
# COMPACT_ATOMS: atom_id res chain seq x y z
N MET A 1 1.88 -25.23 -7.98
CA MET A 1 3.05 -25.77 -7.22
C MET A 1 3.25 -27.27 -7.44
N ARG A 2 2.19 -28.10 -7.38
CA ARG A 2 2.29 -29.57 -7.60
C ARG A 2 2.80 -29.96 -9.00
N SER A 3 2.33 -29.29 -10.06
CA SER A 3 2.73 -29.63 -11.44
C SER A 3 4.20 -29.33 -11.75
N GLY A 4 4.80 -28.28 -11.16
CA GLY A 4 6.21 -27.93 -11.40
C GLY A 4 7.19 -28.93 -10.80
N MET A 5 6.87 -29.48 -9.61
CA MET A 5 7.70 -30.52 -9.00
C MET A 5 7.66 -31.82 -9.81
N LEU A 6 6.49 -32.20 -10.33
CA LEU A 6 6.37 -33.37 -11.20
C LEU A 6 7.22 -33.24 -12.47
N VAL A 7 7.23 -32.06 -13.09
CA VAL A 7 8.09 -31.79 -14.27
C VAL A 7 9.56 -31.98 -13.93
N MET A 8 10.03 -31.47 -12.79
CA MET A 8 11.43 -31.62 -12.36
C MET A 8 11.81 -33.09 -12.08
N VAL A 9 10.88 -33.87 -11.52
CA VAL A 9 11.08 -35.31 -11.28
C VAL A 9 11.16 -36.07 -12.59
N VAL A 10 10.20 -35.87 -13.50
CA VAL A 10 10.21 -36.53 -14.81
C VAL A 10 11.47 -36.15 -15.60
N TYR A 11 11.85 -34.86 -15.60
CA TYR A 11 13.07 -34.39 -16.23
C TYR A 11 14.31 -35.09 -15.67
N SER A 12 14.45 -35.14 -14.34
CA SER A 12 15.59 -35.81 -13.68
C SER A 12 15.65 -37.29 -14.03
N VAL A 13 14.51 -38.00 -14.03
CA VAL A 13 14.43 -39.42 -14.40
C VAL A 13 14.85 -39.65 -15.85
N VAL A 14 14.34 -38.85 -16.79
CA VAL A 14 14.68 -38.96 -18.21
C VAL A 14 16.17 -38.71 -18.42
N VAL A 15 16.74 -37.66 -17.82
CA VAL A 15 18.16 -37.35 -17.93
C VAL A 15 19.03 -38.49 -17.39
N THR A 16 18.67 -39.07 -16.23
CA THR A 16 19.40 -40.22 -15.66
C THR A 16 19.34 -41.45 -16.56
N LEU A 17 18.16 -41.80 -17.08
CA LEU A 17 18.00 -42.96 -17.98
C LEU A 17 18.80 -42.79 -19.28
N VAL A 18 18.77 -41.59 -19.87
CA VAL A 18 19.58 -41.28 -21.06
C VAL A 18 21.07 -41.35 -20.75
N TYR A 19 21.49 -40.87 -19.59
CA TYR A 19 22.89 -40.91 -19.18
C TYR A 19 23.41 -42.36 -19.04
N GLU A 20 22.67 -43.22 -18.34
CA GLU A 20 23.04 -44.63 -18.18
C GLU A 20 23.02 -45.40 -19.51
N ALA A 21 22.08 -45.11 -20.40
CA ALA A 21 21.97 -45.80 -21.68
C ALA A 21 23.11 -45.46 -22.65
N PHE A 22 23.54 -44.19 -22.72
CA PHE A 22 24.47 -43.70 -23.76
C PHE A 22 25.88 -43.37 -23.27
N PHE A 23 26.07 -43.04 -21.99
CA PHE A 23 27.33 -42.50 -21.44
C PHE A 23 27.85 -43.37 -20.27
N GLN A 24 28.13 -44.64 -20.56
CA GLN A 24 28.40 -45.69 -19.55
C GLN A 24 29.71 -45.52 -18.73
N THR A 25 30.55 -44.50 -18.95
CA THR A 25 31.93 -44.48 -18.40
C THR A 25 32.49 -43.12 -17.93
N GLY A 26 31.75 -42.02 -18.02
CA GLY A 26 32.22 -40.70 -17.54
C GLY A 26 31.84 -40.42 -16.09
N LYS A 27 32.72 -39.80 -15.29
CA LYS A 27 32.30 -39.07 -14.08
C LYS A 27 32.10 -37.61 -14.46
N ILE A 28 30.89 -37.07 -14.33
CA ILE A 28 30.64 -35.64 -14.52
C ILE A 28 31.23 -34.87 -13.33
N ASN A 29 32.05 -33.85 -13.61
CA ASN A 29 32.61 -32.99 -12.58
C ASN A 29 31.53 -32.07 -11.97
N ASN A 30 31.33 -32.15 -10.66
CA ASN A 30 30.35 -31.36 -9.90
C ASN A 30 30.86 -29.94 -9.52
N THR A 31 32.14 -29.62 -9.75
CA THR A 31 32.72 -28.31 -9.37
C THR A 31 31.96 -27.14 -9.99
N ALA A 32 31.60 -27.23 -11.27
CA ALA A 32 30.83 -26.18 -11.94
C ALA A 32 29.46 -25.97 -11.30
N HIS A 33 28.76 -27.06 -10.95
CA HIS A 33 27.45 -26.98 -10.29
C HIS A 33 27.56 -26.43 -8.86
N SER A 34 28.63 -26.74 -8.13
CA SER A 34 28.88 -26.19 -6.79
C SER A 34 29.16 -24.67 -6.82
N ILE A 35 29.98 -24.21 -7.77
CA ILE A 35 30.24 -22.76 -7.95
C ILE A 35 28.97 -22.03 -8.37
N LEU A 36 28.20 -22.59 -9.30
CA LEU A 36 26.91 -22.02 -9.70
C LEU A 36 25.93 -21.97 -8.53
N GLY A 37 25.87 -23.02 -7.71
CA GLY A 37 25.06 -23.06 -6.50
C GLY A 37 25.44 -21.97 -5.50
N LEU A 38 26.74 -21.74 -5.29
CA LEU A 38 27.23 -20.66 -4.43
C LEU A 38 26.81 -19.28 -4.95
N VAL A 39 27.03 -19.00 -6.24
CA VAL A 39 26.68 -17.71 -6.85
C VAL A 39 25.17 -17.48 -6.81
N LEU A 40 24.36 -18.48 -7.14
CA LEU A 40 22.90 -18.40 -7.07
C LEU A 40 22.41 -18.19 -5.64
N GLY A 41 23.01 -18.87 -4.65
CA GLY A 41 22.72 -18.67 -3.24
C GLY A 41 22.99 -17.24 -2.78
N LEU A 42 24.14 -16.68 -3.16
CA LEU A 42 24.50 -15.30 -2.84
C LEU A 42 23.54 -14.29 -3.50
N LEU A 43 23.22 -14.47 -4.78
CA LEU A 43 22.26 -13.63 -5.49
C LEU A 43 20.85 -13.71 -4.88
N LEU A 44 20.44 -14.89 -4.43
CA LEU A 44 19.19 -15.08 -3.73
C LEU A 44 19.15 -14.28 -2.43
N VAL A 45 20.21 -14.32 -1.62
CA VAL A 45 20.31 -13.55 -0.36
C VAL A 45 20.18 -12.06 -0.62
N PHE A 46 20.91 -11.52 -1.60
CA PHE A 46 20.79 -10.10 -1.94
C PHE A 46 19.38 -9.74 -2.39
N ARG A 47 18.76 -10.57 -3.26
CA ARG A 47 17.40 -10.36 -3.73
C ARG A 47 16.37 -10.41 -2.60
N THR A 48 16.49 -11.36 -1.69
CA THR A 48 15.57 -11.50 -0.56
C THR A 48 15.70 -10.35 0.42
N ASN A 49 16.93 -9.87 0.68
CA ASN A 49 17.16 -8.73 1.56
C ASN A 49 16.53 -7.45 0.99
N THR A 50 16.77 -7.13 -0.29
CA THR A 50 16.14 -5.95 -0.91
C THR A 50 14.61 -6.05 -0.95
N ALA A 51 14.05 -7.25 -1.20
CA ALA A 51 12.61 -7.44 -1.15
C ALA A 51 12.05 -7.25 0.27
N TYR A 52 12.77 -7.74 1.29
CA TYR A 52 12.42 -7.58 2.69
C TYR A 52 12.46 -6.11 3.12
N ASP A 53 13.50 -5.38 2.74
CA ASP A 53 13.65 -3.96 3.05
C ASP A 53 12.49 -3.14 2.47
N ARG A 54 12.10 -3.40 1.21
CA ARG A 54 10.95 -2.74 0.57
C ARG A 54 9.63 -3.08 1.27
N TRP A 55 9.43 -4.33 1.68
CA TRP A 55 8.25 -4.74 2.44
C TRP A 55 8.21 -4.03 3.80
N TRP A 56 9.35 -3.98 4.50
CA TRP A 56 9.47 -3.34 5.80
C TRP A 56 9.27 -1.82 5.70
N GLU A 57 9.83 -1.17 4.68
CA GLU A 57 9.59 0.24 4.38
C GLU A 57 8.12 0.55 4.15
N GLY A 58 7.43 -0.24 3.31
CA GLY A 58 5.99 -0.11 3.11
C GLY A 58 5.19 -0.22 4.41
N ARG A 59 5.54 -1.17 5.28
CA ARG A 59 4.91 -1.32 6.61
C ARG A 59 5.14 -0.08 7.49
N LYS A 60 6.38 0.45 7.52
CA LYS A 60 6.71 1.67 8.29
C LYS A 60 5.87 2.87 7.82
N LEU A 61 5.74 3.06 6.50
CA LEU A 61 4.93 4.14 5.92
C LEU A 61 3.44 4.02 6.28
N LEU A 62 2.87 2.81 6.24
CA LEU A 62 1.50 2.56 6.70
C LEU A 62 1.33 2.83 8.21
N GLY A 63 2.33 2.49 9.02
CA GLY A 63 2.35 2.81 10.44
C GLY A 63 2.34 4.32 10.70
N LEU A 64 3.20 5.07 10.01
CA LEU A 64 3.24 6.53 10.08
C LEU A 64 1.91 7.16 9.63
N PHE A 65 1.32 6.64 8.55
CA PHE A 65 0.02 7.06 8.05
C PHE A 65 -1.09 6.97 9.13
N VAL A 66 -1.20 5.83 9.81
CA VAL A 66 -2.22 5.62 10.86
C VAL A 66 -1.98 6.56 12.05
N THR A 67 -0.71 6.75 12.46
CA THR A 67 -0.35 7.66 13.54
C THR A 67 -0.73 9.11 13.20
N ASN A 68 -0.42 9.58 11.99
CA ASN A 68 -0.77 10.92 11.54
C ASN A 68 -2.29 11.12 11.44
N ALA A 69 -3.02 10.13 10.92
CA ALA A 69 -4.47 10.16 10.85
C ALA A 69 -5.11 10.27 12.25
N ARG A 70 -4.60 9.50 13.23
CA ARG A 70 -5.05 9.57 14.62
C ARG A 70 -4.75 10.93 15.25
N ALA A 71 -3.53 11.43 15.07
CA ALA A 71 -3.14 12.74 15.60
C ALA A 71 -4.01 13.87 15.02
N LEU A 72 -4.30 13.81 13.72
CA LEU A 72 -5.18 14.78 13.06
C LEU A 72 -6.62 14.69 13.59
N ALA A 73 -7.16 13.48 13.76
CA ALA A 73 -8.50 13.28 14.31
C ALA A 73 -8.63 13.82 15.75
N ILE A 74 -7.63 13.59 16.60
CA ILE A 74 -7.59 14.11 17.97
C ILE A 74 -7.58 15.64 17.97
N LYS A 75 -6.70 16.26 17.15
CA LYS A 75 -6.63 17.73 17.02
C LYS A 75 -7.94 18.31 16.51
N ALA A 76 -8.51 17.73 15.46
CA ALA A 76 -9.80 18.16 14.91
C ALA A 76 -10.93 18.04 15.95
N ASN A 77 -10.94 16.96 16.76
CA ASN A 77 -11.95 16.80 17.80
C ASN A 77 -11.82 17.84 18.93
N ALA A 78 -10.61 18.34 19.20
CA ALA A 78 -10.37 19.37 20.22
C ALA A 78 -10.58 20.81 19.70
N MET A 79 -10.40 21.04 18.39
CA MET A 79 -10.45 22.39 17.79
C MET A 79 -11.81 22.73 17.18
N ILE A 80 -12.65 21.75 16.86
CA ILE A 80 -13.93 21.98 16.18
C ILE A 80 -15.07 21.81 17.19
N ASP A 81 -15.77 22.89 17.49
CA ASP A 81 -16.89 22.86 18.45
C ASP A 81 -18.12 22.13 17.88
N LYS A 82 -18.45 22.43 16.62
CA LYS A 82 -19.61 21.90 15.89
C LYS A 82 -19.54 20.36 15.72
N PRO A 83 -20.43 19.58 16.36
CA PRO A 83 -20.40 18.11 16.29
C PRO A 83 -20.51 17.55 14.87
N GLU A 84 -21.34 18.17 14.02
CA GLU A 84 -21.55 17.78 12.63
C GLU A 84 -20.27 17.94 11.78
N GLU A 85 -19.49 18.97 12.03
CA GLU A 85 -18.23 19.25 11.35
C GLU A 85 -17.12 18.31 11.84
N ARG A 86 -17.08 18.01 13.15
CA ARG A 86 -16.20 16.95 13.71
C ARG A 86 -16.45 15.61 13.04
N GLN A 87 -17.72 15.20 12.93
CA GLN A 87 -18.09 13.95 12.27
C GLN A 87 -17.69 13.96 10.79
N ALA A 88 -17.92 15.06 10.07
CA ALA A 88 -17.53 15.17 8.67
C ALA A 88 -16.00 15.05 8.48
N VAL A 89 -15.21 15.71 9.32
CA VAL A 89 -13.74 15.60 9.30
C VAL A 89 -13.28 14.17 9.60
N ALA A 90 -13.84 13.53 10.63
CA ALA A 90 -13.53 12.13 10.95
C ALA A 90 -13.88 11.15 9.81
N ARG A 91 -15.02 11.36 9.14
CA ARG A 91 -15.39 10.58 7.95
C ARG A 91 -14.41 10.78 6.81
N LEU A 92 -13.98 12.01 6.52
CA LEU A 92 -13.02 12.32 5.44
C LEU A 92 -11.63 11.73 5.71
N ILE A 93 -11.14 11.81 6.95
CA ILE A 93 -9.89 11.16 7.38
C ILE A 93 -9.97 9.65 7.14
N THR A 94 -11.10 9.04 7.49
CA THR A 94 -11.32 7.60 7.26
C THR A 94 -11.42 7.26 5.77
N ALA A 95 -12.17 8.05 5.00
CA ALA A 95 -12.32 7.90 3.56
C ALA A 95 -10.97 7.99 2.83
N TYR A 96 -10.06 8.86 3.28
CA TYR A 96 -8.71 8.94 2.76
C TYR A 96 -7.94 7.63 2.92
N GLY A 97 -8.05 6.94 4.07
CA GLY A 97 -7.45 5.61 4.26
C GLY A 97 -7.97 4.56 3.28
N PHE A 98 -9.28 4.53 3.03
CA PHE A 98 -9.85 3.66 2.00
C PHE A 98 -9.37 4.05 0.60
N ALA A 99 -9.23 5.34 0.30
CA ALA A 99 -8.77 5.82 -0.99
C ALA A 99 -7.31 5.44 -1.27
N VAL A 100 -6.41 5.60 -0.29
CA VAL A 100 -5.02 5.15 -0.42
C VAL A 100 -4.96 3.64 -0.65
N LYS A 101 -5.73 2.85 0.12
CA LYS A 101 -5.80 1.39 -0.06
C LYS A 101 -6.24 0.99 -1.47
N ASN A 102 -7.30 1.62 -1.97
CA ASN A 102 -7.85 1.31 -3.30
C ASN A 102 -6.90 1.78 -4.41
N HIS A 103 -6.30 2.95 -4.27
CA HIS A 103 -5.31 3.48 -5.20
C HIS A 103 -4.09 2.55 -5.34
N LEU A 104 -3.53 2.07 -4.22
CA LEU A 104 -2.42 1.11 -4.22
C LEU A 104 -2.79 -0.26 -4.82
N ARG A 105 -4.09 -0.59 -4.86
CA ARG A 105 -4.62 -1.82 -5.46
C ARG A 105 -5.12 -1.62 -6.89
N ASN A 106 -4.97 -0.41 -7.45
CA ASN A 106 -5.50 -0.04 -8.76
C ASN A 106 -7.03 -0.28 -8.90
N ILE A 107 -7.77 -0.06 -7.80
CA ILE A 107 -9.23 -0.13 -7.75
C ILE A 107 -9.79 1.28 -7.88
N ASN A 108 -10.47 1.57 -8.99
CA ASN A 108 -11.01 2.90 -9.31
C ASN A 108 -12.50 3.06 -8.96
N ASP A 109 -13.07 2.10 -8.23
CA ASP A 109 -14.49 2.14 -7.88
C ASP A 109 -14.75 3.08 -6.70
N ILE A 110 -15.48 4.15 -7.00
CA ILE A 110 -15.89 5.16 -6.05
C ILE A 110 -16.96 4.61 -5.10
N ALA A 111 -17.75 3.60 -5.49
CA ALA A 111 -18.75 2.96 -4.64
C ALA A 111 -18.14 2.39 -3.35
N TYR A 112 -16.85 2.08 -3.35
CA TYR A 112 -16.10 1.54 -2.21
C TYR A 112 -15.76 2.56 -1.10
N TYR A 113 -16.26 3.79 -1.18
CA TYR A 113 -16.12 4.80 -0.13
C TYR A 113 -17.42 4.94 0.67
N PRO A 114 -17.68 4.09 1.70
CA PRO A 114 -18.97 4.06 2.39
C PRO A 114 -19.27 5.30 3.23
N LEU A 115 -18.27 6.14 3.49
CA LEU A 115 -18.37 7.28 4.41
C LEU A 115 -18.47 8.65 3.71
N LEU A 116 -18.38 8.67 2.38
CA LEU A 116 -18.57 9.88 1.59
C LEU A 116 -20.06 10.13 1.35
N THR A 117 -20.47 11.37 1.53
CA THR A 117 -21.80 11.84 1.13
C THR A 117 -21.94 11.84 -0.39
N ASP A 118 -23.18 11.84 -0.90
CA ASP A 118 -23.41 11.85 -2.35
C ASP A 118 -22.83 13.10 -3.03
N SER A 119 -22.88 14.24 -2.35
CA SER A 119 -22.27 15.50 -2.83
C SER A 119 -20.75 15.40 -2.96
N GLU A 120 -20.07 14.84 -1.95
CA GLU A 120 -18.62 14.62 -1.98
C GLU A 120 -18.24 13.60 -3.06
N ARG A 121 -19.03 12.52 -3.19
CA ARG A 121 -18.86 11.49 -4.21
C ARG A 121 -18.92 12.07 -5.62
N ASN A 122 -19.94 12.88 -5.90
CA ASN A 122 -20.12 13.53 -7.20
C ASN A 122 -18.99 14.52 -7.51
N SER A 123 -18.52 15.24 -6.49
CA SER A 123 -17.39 16.17 -6.62
C SER A 123 -16.07 15.43 -6.91
N LEU A 124 -15.89 14.25 -6.34
CA LEU A 124 -14.69 13.42 -6.51
C LEU A 124 -14.72 12.56 -7.77
N ALA A 125 -15.89 12.32 -8.38
CA ALA A 125 -16.05 11.49 -9.57
C ALA A 125 -15.22 11.95 -10.78
N LYS A 126 -14.90 13.24 -10.85
CA LYS A 126 -14.10 13.83 -11.93
C LYS A 126 -12.59 13.90 -11.60
N ALA A 127 -12.19 13.55 -10.38
CA ALA A 127 -10.82 13.71 -9.95
C ALA A 127 -9.92 12.58 -10.51
N LYS A 128 -8.80 12.97 -11.14
CA LYS A 128 -7.79 12.02 -11.65
C LYS A 128 -7.08 11.24 -10.53
N HIS A 129 -6.94 11.85 -9.36
CA HIS A 129 -6.25 11.26 -8.21
C HIS A 129 -7.09 11.38 -6.94
N ILE A 130 -7.95 10.38 -6.72
CA ILE A 130 -8.96 10.36 -5.65
C ILE A 130 -8.38 10.62 -4.24
N PRO A 131 -7.26 10.01 -3.81
CA PRO A 131 -6.73 10.25 -2.47
C PRO A 131 -6.39 11.72 -2.23
N ASN A 132 -5.78 12.39 -3.22
CA ASN A 132 -5.40 13.81 -3.10
C ASN A 132 -6.64 14.70 -3.10
N ALA A 133 -7.64 14.36 -3.88
CA ALA A 133 -8.88 15.13 -3.93
C ALA A 133 -9.65 15.06 -2.59
N ILE A 134 -9.66 13.91 -1.90
CA ILE A 134 -10.23 13.78 -0.54
C ILE A 134 -9.47 14.66 0.46
N VAL A 135 -8.14 14.65 0.41
CA VAL A 135 -7.31 15.52 1.27
C VAL A 135 -7.58 17.00 0.97
N GLY A 136 -7.75 17.37 -0.30
CA GLY A 136 -8.14 18.72 -0.69
C GLY A 136 -9.49 19.14 -0.11
N LEU A 137 -10.50 18.28 -0.16
CA LEU A 137 -11.80 18.52 0.47
C LEU A 137 -11.70 18.67 1.99
N LEU A 138 -10.89 17.83 2.63
CA LEU A 138 -10.62 17.90 4.07
C LEU A 138 -10.01 19.25 4.45
N TYR A 139 -8.95 19.69 3.75
CA TYR A 139 -8.31 20.99 4.02
C TYR A 139 -9.22 22.17 3.69
N ALA A 140 -9.98 22.12 2.60
CA ALA A 140 -10.95 23.17 2.27
C ALA A 140 -12.00 23.33 3.36
N ARG A 141 -12.49 22.22 3.93
CA ARG A 141 -13.44 22.24 5.05
C ARG A 141 -12.80 22.81 6.32
N LEU A 142 -11.59 22.35 6.68
CA LEU A 142 -10.86 22.89 7.84
C LEU A 142 -10.58 24.39 7.71
N TYR A 143 -10.19 24.86 6.52
CA TYR A 143 -9.94 26.27 6.25
C TYR A 143 -11.22 27.12 6.38
N ARG A 144 -12.36 26.59 5.90
CA ARG A 144 -13.65 27.26 6.07
C ARG A 144 -14.02 27.44 7.54
N LEU A 145 -13.83 26.41 8.37
CA LEU A 145 -14.09 26.46 9.81
C LEU A 145 -13.21 27.50 10.51
N HIS A 146 -11.91 27.52 10.17
CA HIS A 146 -10.99 28.50 10.71
C HIS A 146 -11.39 29.94 10.38
N LYS A 147 -11.87 30.19 9.15
CA LYS A 147 -12.35 31.52 8.75
C LYS A 147 -13.62 31.93 9.48
N GLU A 148 -14.56 31.00 9.68
CA GLU A 148 -15.81 31.26 10.44
C GLU A 148 -15.50 31.66 11.89
N GLU A 149 -14.55 30.99 12.54
CA GLU A 149 -14.12 31.32 13.91
C GLU A 149 -13.38 32.67 13.99
N GLY A 150 -12.47 32.94 13.04
CA GLY A 150 -11.72 34.21 12.99
C GLY A 150 -12.58 35.44 12.67
N THR A 151 -13.76 35.26 12.08
CA THR A 151 -14.69 36.37 11.80
C THR A 151 -15.54 36.74 13.04
N GLY A 152 -15.68 35.82 14.01
CA GLY A 152 -16.44 36.04 15.24
C GLY A 152 -15.69 36.78 16.35
N THR A 153 -14.36 36.73 16.37
CA THR A 153 -13.54 37.37 17.42
C THR A 153 -13.31 38.87 17.19
N GLY A 154 -13.53 39.37 15.96
CA GLY A 154 -13.32 40.78 15.59
C GLY A 154 -14.45 41.75 15.97
N ILE A 155 -15.56 41.27 16.53
CA ILE A 155 -16.74 42.10 16.86
C ILE A 155 -16.88 42.33 18.39
N LEU A 156 -15.99 41.76 19.21
CA LEU A 156 -15.96 41.97 20.67
C LEU A 156 -14.79 42.84 21.14
N SER A 157 -14.07 43.50 20.22
CA SER A 157 -12.95 44.40 20.53
C SER A 157 -13.14 45.83 20.00
N ALA A 158 -14.38 46.30 19.87
CA ALA A 158 -14.70 47.69 19.51
C ALA A 158 -15.69 48.28 20.52
#